data_AF-A0A7S4QKA0-F1
#
_entry.id   AF-A0A7S4QKA0-F1
#
_cell.length_a   1.000
_cell.length_b   1.000
_cell.length_c   1.000
_cell.angle_alpha   90.00
_cell.angle_beta   90.00
_cell.angle_gamma   90.00
#
_symmetry.space_group_name_H-M   'P 1'
#
loop_
_entity.id
_entity.type
_entity.pdbx_description
1 polymer ?
#
loop_
_entity_poly.entity_id
_entity_poly.type
_entity_poly.pdbx_seq_one_letter_code
_entity_poly.pdbx_strand_id
1 'polypeptide(L)'
;MATSAATAAAASAASLTTAHSTKSTVLSTYRTLHKLIRNLPPTQQPNALTQLRTTYKSNVTAPTSSIQPLIEEAGKKIAYLRIVTPKDRSTNQKSSERWIYDGNGNKVCNGIGQLNRDGKAVSNWNGKNLDPCSVKRHRQQLGRAGFVNNLHAKGLF
;
A
#
# COMPACT_ATOMS: atom_id res chain seq x y z
N MET A 1 35.19 41.05 -5.97
CA MET A 1 34.61 40.28 -7.10
C MET A 1 34.58 38.77 -6.81
N ALA A 2 34.01 38.32 -5.68
CA ALA A 2 34.01 36.90 -5.28
C ALA A 2 32.59 36.27 -5.19
N THR A 3 31.55 37.02 -5.54
CA THR A 3 30.14 36.61 -5.33
C THR A 3 29.50 35.89 -6.52
N SER A 4 30.11 35.88 -7.70
CA SER A 4 29.54 35.23 -8.90
C SER A 4 29.81 33.72 -9.00
N ALA A 5 30.89 33.22 -8.38
CA ALA A 5 31.23 31.80 -8.44
C ALA A 5 30.34 30.93 -7.52
N ALA A 6 29.97 31.45 -6.34
CA ALA A 6 29.14 30.72 -5.37
C ALA A 6 27.70 30.53 -5.86
N THR A 7 27.14 31.52 -6.57
CA THR A 7 25.79 31.43 -7.16
C THR A 7 25.73 30.46 -8.34
N ALA A 8 26.79 30.36 -9.15
CA ALA A 8 26.87 29.37 -10.24
C ALA A 8 26.93 27.92 -9.72
N ALA A 9 27.69 27.68 -8.63
CA ALA A 9 27.78 26.36 -8.02
C ALA A 9 26.43 25.88 -7.45
N ALA A 10 25.69 26.76 -6.76
CA ALA A 10 24.36 26.45 -6.21
C ALA A 10 23.34 26.12 -7.32
N ALA A 11 23.35 26.85 -8.44
CA ALA A 11 22.48 26.57 -9.58
C ALA A 11 22.77 25.21 -10.25
N SER A 12 24.05 24.81 -10.31
CA SER A 12 24.45 23.49 -10.84
C SER A 12 24.02 22.33 -9.93
N ALA A 13 24.04 22.52 -8.61
CA ALA A 13 23.60 21.51 -7.65
C ALA A 13 22.06 21.33 -7.68
N ALA A 14 21.31 22.42 -7.82
CA ALA A 14 19.85 22.39 -7.91
C ALA A 14 19.35 21.71 -9.21
N SER A 15 20.05 21.89 -10.33
CA SER A 15 19.70 21.21 -11.58
C SER A 15 19.96 19.71 -11.51
N LEU A 16 21.05 19.28 -10.85
CA LEU A 16 21.37 17.87 -10.63
C LEU A 16 20.31 17.18 -9.78
N THR A 17 19.91 17.76 -8.64
CA THR A 17 18.90 17.16 -7.75
C THR A 17 17.53 17.06 -8.43
N THR A 18 17.15 18.08 -9.19
CA THR A 18 15.92 18.09 -9.99
C THR A 18 15.96 16.97 -11.04
N ALA A 19 17.08 16.79 -11.75
CA ALA A 19 17.24 15.72 -12.72
C ALA A 19 17.19 14.31 -12.10
N HIS A 20 17.67 14.13 -10.87
CA HIS A 20 17.56 12.85 -10.17
C HIS A 20 16.11 12.58 -9.72
N SER A 21 15.43 13.61 -9.21
CA SER A 21 14.02 13.52 -8.82
C SER A 21 13.12 13.17 -10.01
N THR A 22 13.31 13.82 -11.17
CA THR A 22 12.54 13.51 -12.39
C THR A 22 12.78 12.09 -12.88
N LYS A 23 14.03 11.61 -12.90
CA LYS A 23 14.36 10.21 -13.22
C LYS A 23 13.63 9.22 -12.30
N SER A 24 13.61 9.49 -11.00
CA SER A 24 12.90 8.66 -10.03
C SER A 24 11.40 8.60 -10.33
N THR A 25 10.79 9.76 -10.61
CA THR A 25 9.37 9.86 -10.98
C THR A 25 9.06 9.08 -12.26
N VAL A 26 9.86 9.24 -13.32
CA VAL A 26 9.70 8.51 -14.59
C VAL A 26 9.81 6.99 -14.40
N LEU A 27 10.75 6.52 -13.57
CA LEU A 27 10.86 5.10 -13.26
C LEU A 27 9.66 4.59 -12.45
N SER A 28 9.13 5.41 -11.54
CA SER A 28 7.96 5.06 -10.73
C SER A 28 6.68 4.95 -11.58
N THR A 29 6.47 5.87 -12.53
CA THR A 29 5.33 5.84 -13.46
C THR A 29 5.43 4.65 -14.39
N TYR A 30 6.61 4.38 -14.95
CA TYR A 30 6.87 3.19 -15.78
C TYR A 30 6.54 1.90 -15.04
N ARG A 31 7.07 1.71 -13.81
CA ARG A 31 6.80 0.52 -13.00
C ARG A 31 5.32 0.37 -12.68
N THR A 32 4.63 1.47 -12.41
CA THR A 32 3.19 1.46 -12.11
C THR A 32 2.37 1.07 -13.33
N LEU A 33 2.65 1.66 -14.49
CA LEU A 33 2.01 1.30 -15.77
C LEU A 33 2.26 -0.17 -16.11
N HIS A 34 3.50 -0.64 -15.99
CA HIS A 34 3.85 -2.03 -16.26
C HIS A 34 3.08 -3.02 -15.36
N LYS A 35 2.92 -2.70 -14.07
CA LYS A 35 2.10 -3.50 -13.14
C LYS A 35 0.63 -3.50 -13.55
N LEU A 36 0.06 -2.34 -13.90
CA LEU A 36 -1.34 -2.24 -14.31
C LEU A 36 -1.60 -2.98 -15.63
N ILE A 37 -0.68 -2.90 -16.59
CA ILE A 37 -0.81 -3.61 -17.87
C ILE A 37 -0.81 -5.12 -17.67
N ARG A 38 -0.05 -5.65 -16.70
CA ARG A 38 -0.10 -7.09 -16.37
C ARG A 38 -1.43 -7.56 -15.80
N ASN A 39 -2.27 -6.65 -15.31
CA ASN A 39 -3.60 -6.96 -14.81
C ASN A 39 -4.68 -6.89 -15.91
N LEU A 40 -4.33 -6.46 -17.13
CA LEU A 40 -5.25 -6.49 -18.27
C LEU A 40 -5.51 -7.93 -18.74
N PRO A 41 -6.58 -8.18 -19.50
CA PRO A 41 -6.80 -9.47 -20.15
C PRO A 41 -5.59 -9.90 -20.99
N PRO A 42 -5.23 -11.20 -20.98
CA PRO A 42 -3.99 -11.70 -21.58
C PRO A 42 -3.87 -11.41 -23.09
N THR A 43 -4.99 -11.25 -23.79
CA THR A 43 -5.05 -10.90 -25.21
C THR A 43 -4.48 -9.52 -25.52
N GLN A 44 -4.58 -8.57 -24.58
CA GLN A 44 -4.18 -7.16 -24.79
C GLN A 44 -2.80 -6.82 -24.20
N GLN A 45 -2.31 -7.65 -23.28
CA GLN A 45 -1.02 -7.44 -22.60
C GLN A 45 0.18 -7.28 -23.53
N PRO A 46 0.44 -8.16 -24.53
CA PRO A 46 1.69 -8.10 -25.28
C PRO A 46 1.81 -6.80 -26.08
N ASN A 47 0.73 -6.37 -26.71
CA ASN A 47 0.68 -5.13 -27.50
C ASN A 47 0.84 -3.89 -26.61
N ALA A 48 0.18 -3.86 -25.45
CA ALA A 48 0.33 -2.75 -24.51
C ALA A 48 1.74 -2.66 -23.92
N LEU A 49 2.39 -3.81 -23.65
CA LEU A 49 3.76 -3.85 -23.13
C LEU A 49 4.80 -3.42 -24.17
N THR A 50 4.64 -3.81 -25.44
CA THR A 50 5.54 -3.35 -26.51
C THR A 50 5.41 -1.86 -26.71
N GLN A 51 4.17 -1.33 -26.77
CA GLN A 51 3.91 0.11 -26.85
C GLN A 51 4.50 0.89 -25.67
N LEU A 52 4.38 0.38 -24.43
CA LEU A 52 5.00 1.00 -23.26
C LEU A 52 6.53 1.05 -23.40
N ARG A 53 7.15 -0.03 -23.87
CA ARG A 53 8.61 -0.09 -24.03
C ARG A 53 9.10 0.83 -25.14
N THR A 54 8.42 0.86 -26.29
CA THR A 54 8.83 1.70 -27.42
C THR A 54 8.67 3.18 -27.10
N THR A 55 7.56 3.58 -26.47
CA THR A 55 7.32 4.98 -26.07
C THR A 55 8.33 5.49 -25.05
N TYR A 56 8.69 4.69 -24.04
CA TYR A 56 9.73 5.13 -23.09
C TYR A 56 11.13 5.12 -23.73
N LYS A 57 11.42 4.18 -24.63
CA LYS A 57 12.70 4.14 -25.36
C LYS A 57 12.87 5.32 -26.32
N SER A 58 11.82 5.72 -27.04
CA SER A 58 11.88 6.86 -27.96
C SER A 58 12.11 8.19 -27.25
N ASN A 59 11.65 8.30 -25.99
CA ASN A 59 11.76 9.52 -25.19
C ASN A 59 12.98 9.57 -24.25
N VAL A 60 13.95 8.65 -24.38
CA VAL A 60 15.16 8.63 -23.52
C VAL A 60 16.01 9.90 -23.69
N THR A 61 16.12 10.41 -24.93
CA THR A 61 16.94 11.58 -25.27
C THR A 61 16.13 12.89 -25.25
N ALA A 62 14.89 12.86 -24.77
CA ALA A 62 14.03 14.04 -24.78
C ALA A 62 14.57 15.14 -23.83
N PRO A 63 14.45 16.43 -24.22
CA PRO A 63 14.91 17.54 -23.39
C PRO A 63 14.08 17.64 -22.10
N THR A 64 14.69 18.14 -21.02
CA THR A 64 14.06 18.21 -19.68
C THR A 64 12.72 18.96 -19.66
N SER A 65 12.51 19.90 -20.59
CA SER A 65 11.27 20.67 -20.74
C SER A 65 10.08 19.86 -21.23
N SER A 66 10.29 18.82 -22.04
CA SER A 66 9.20 17.98 -22.58
C SER A 66 8.85 16.79 -21.70
N ILE A 67 9.61 16.54 -20.63
CA ILE A 67 9.38 15.40 -19.73
C ILE A 67 8.11 15.58 -18.89
N GLN A 68 7.80 16.80 -18.44
CA GLN A 68 6.61 17.07 -17.62
C GLN A 68 5.29 16.72 -18.32
N PRO A 69 5.00 17.17 -19.56
CA PRO A 69 3.77 16.78 -20.23
C PRO A 69 3.67 15.27 -20.47
N LEU A 70 4.80 14.58 -20.69
CA LEU A 70 4.84 13.12 -20.82
C LEU A 70 4.48 12.40 -19.51
N ILE A 71 4.93 12.94 -18.36
CA ILE A 71 4.56 12.43 -17.04
C ILE A 71 3.06 12.62 -16.80
N GLU A 72 2.49 13.77 -17.17
CA GLU A 72 1.06 14.04 -17.04
C GLU A 72 0.22 13.09 -17.91
N GLU A 73 0.62 12.87 -19.16
CA GLU A 73 -0.03 11.91 -20.06
C GLU A 73 0.04 10.48 -19.49
N ALA A 74 1.20 10.08 -18.96
CA ALA A 74 1.35 8.81 -18.25
C ALA A 74 0.44 8.73 -17.02
N GLY A 75 0.26 9.82 -16.27
CA GLY A 75 -0.66 9.93 -15.15
C GLY A 75 -2.11 9.67 -15.55
N LYS A 76 -2.56 10.25 -16.67
CA LYS A 76 -3.90 10.01 -17.24
C LYS A 76 -4.10 8.54 -17.62
N LYS A 77 -3.10 7.92 -18.26
CA LYS A 77 -3.12 6.49 -18.60
C LYS A 77 -3.18 5.60 -17.35
N ILE A 78 -2.44 5.94 -16.29
CA ILE A 78 -2.50 5.23 -15.01
C ILE A 78 -3.90 5.32 -14.40
N ALA A 79 -4.50 6.51 -14.38
CA ALA A 79 -5.85 6.71 -13.85
C ALA A 79 -6.88 5.89 -14.61
N TYR A 80 -6.83 5.93 -15.95
CA TYR A 80 -7.69 5.12 -16.81
C TYR A 80 -7.52 3.62 -16.54
N LEU A 81 -6.29 3.12 -16.54
CA LEU A 81 -6.03 1.70 -16.29
C LEU A 81 -6.47 1.27 -14.90
N ARG A 82 -6.38 2.12 -13.86
CA ARG A 82 -6.89 1.79 -12.52
C ARG A 82 -8.41 1.64 -12.47
N ILE A 83 -9.14 2.32 -13.35
CA ILE A 83 -10.59 2.21 -13.45
C ILE A 83 -10.97 0.96 -14.24
N VAL A 84 -10.27 0.71 -15.36
CA VAL A 84 -10.60 -0.39 -16.28
C VAL A 84 -10.09 -1.74 -15.80
N THR A 85 -8.93 -1.79 -15.16
CA THR A 85 -8.37 -3.07 -14.68
C THR A 85 -8.97 -3.43 -13.32
N PRO A 86 -9.57 -4.62 -13.18
CA PRO A 86 -10.04 -5.08 -11.90
C PRO A 86 -8.85 -5.21 -10.95
N LYS A 87 -8.98 -4.65 -9.74
CA LYS A 87 -7.94 -4.70 -8.73
C LYS A 87 -7.73 -6.17 -8.33
N ASP A 88 -6.47 -6.61 -8.34
CA ASP A 88 -6.13 -7.96 -7.90
C ASP A 88 -6.60 -8.15 -6.44
N ARG A 89 -7.53 -9.09 -6.25
CA ARG A 89 -8.14 -9.40 -4.96
C ARG A 89 -7.11 -9.92 -3.94
N SER A 90 -5.87 -10.22 -4.37
CA SER A 90 -4.78 -10.62 -3.47
C SER A 90 -4.34 -9.52 -2.50
N THR A 91 -4.64 -8.24 -2.79
CA THR A 91 -4.42 -7.11 -1.87
C THR A 91 -5.65 -6.70 -1.06
N ASN A 92 -6.76 -7.45 -1.13
CA ASN A 92 -7.69 -7.43 -0.01
C ASN A 92 -6.85 -7.83 1.20
N GLN A 93 -6.72 -6.91 2.16
CA GLN A 93 -6.19 -7.23 3.48
C GLN A 93 -6.75 -8.60 3.82
N LYS A 94 -5.88 -9.61 4.04
CA LYS A 94 -6.31 -10.89 4.57
C LYS A 94 -7.19 -10.53 5.74
N SER A 95 -8.51 -10.62 5.57
CA SER A 95 -9.46 -10.47 6.66
C SER A 95 -8.87 -11.38 7.72
N SER A 96 -8.46 -10.82 8.86
CA SER A 96 -7.86 -11.59 9.93
C SER A 96 -8.77 -12.80 10.13
N GLU A 97 -8.28 -14.01 9.86
CA GLU A 97 -9.06 -15.23 10.05
C GLU A 97 -9.55 -15.21 11.49
N ARG A 98 -10.84 -14.93 11.68
CA ARG A 98 -11.46 -14.86 12.99
C ARG A 98 -11.94 -16.26 13.31
N TRP A 99 -11.23 -16.93 14.20
CA TRP A 99 -11.60 -18.25 14.69
C TRP A 99 -12.77 -18.13 15.67
N ILE A 100 -13.83 -18.91 15.45
CA ILE A 100 -14.97 -19.03 16.36
C ILE A 100 -14.92 -20.40 16.99
N TYR A 101 -14.95 -20.45 18.32
CA TYR A 101 -14.90 -21.68 19.12
C TYR A 101 -16.26 -21.88 19.80
N ASP A 102 -16.72 -23.13 19.93
CA ASP A 102 -17.91 -23.46 20.70
C ASP A 102 -17.64 -23.34 22.22
N GLY A 103 -18.69 -23.50 23.02
CA GLY A 103 -18.58 -23.55 24.48
C GLY A 103 -17.74 -24.72 25.03
N ASN A 104 -17.40 -25.70 24.17
CA ASN A 104 -16.63 -26.90 24.49
C ASN A 104 -15.15 -26.79 24.04
N GLY A 105 -14.75 -25.67 23.42
CA GLY A 105 -13.39 -25.43 22.94
C GLY A 105 -13.07 -25.96 21.54
N ASN A 106 -14.04 -26.53 20.82
CA ASN A 106 -13.86 -26.97 19.44
C ASN A 106 -14.00 -25.80 18.46
N LYS A 107 -13.22 -25.83 17.37
CA LYS A 107 -13.29 -24.83 16.29
C LYS A 107 -14.56 -25.03 15.45
N VAL A 108 -15.42 -24.02 15.39
CA VAL A 108 -16.72 -24.08 14.70
C VAL A 108 -16.66 -23.42 13.31
N CYS A 109 -15.75 -22.47 13.09
CA CYS A 109 -15.67 -21.76 11.81
C CYS A 109 -14.22 -21.54 11.34
N ASN A 110 -13.94 -21.94 10.09
CA ASN A 110 -12.68 -21.64 9.39
C ASN A 110 -12.74 -20.24 8.75
N GLY A 111 -12.75 -19.20 9.58
CA GLY A 111 -12.50 -17.81 9.14
C GLY A 111 -13.58 -17.15 8.28
N ILE A 112 -14.69 -17.82 7.96
CA ILE A 112 -15.89 -17.25 7.32
C ILE A 112 -16.96 -17.13 8.39
N GLY A 113 -17.41 -15.91 8.69
CA GLY A 113 -18.49 -15.66 9.64
C GLY A 113 -19.80 -16.21 9.09
N GLN A 114 -20.09 -17.48 9.35
CA GLN A 114 -21.40 -18.07 9.09
C GLN A 114 -22.28 -17.89 10.33
N LEU A 115 -23.49 -17.40 10.11
CA LEU A 115 -24.59 -17.53 11.08
C LEU A 115 -24.88 -19.03 11.23
N ASN A 116 -25.02 -19.49 12.48
CA ASN A 116 -25.56 -20.83 12.71
C ASN A 116 -26.96 -20.94 12.08
N ARG A 117 -27.29 -22.15 11.61
CA ARG A 117 -28.57 -22.46 10.94
C ARG A 117 -29.81 -22.08 11.75
N ASP A 118 -29.67 -21.92 13.07
CA ASP A 118 -30.73 -21.56 14.01
C ASP A 118 -30.92 -20.05 14.22
N GLY A 119 -30.21 -19.19 13.46
CA GLY A 119 -30.34 -17.74 13.55
C GLY A 119 -29.85 -17.11 14.85
N LYS A 120 -29.31 -17.91 15.78
CA LYS A 120 -28.75 -17.42 17.05
C LYS A 120 -27.33 -16.89 16.83
N ALA A 121 -27.11 -15.63 17.21
CA ALA A 121 -25.78 -15.06 17.33
C ALA A 121 -25.05 -15.75 18.49
N VAL A 122 -24.09 -16.61 18.17
CA VAL A 122 -23.17 -17.15 19.17
C VAL A 122 -22.16 -16.06 19.49
N SER A 123 -22.33 -15.40 20.63
CA SER A 123 -21.30 -14.52 21.18
C SER A 123 -20.38 -15.35 22.09
N ASN A 124 -19.07 -15.19 21.91
CA ASN A 124 -18.03 -15.95 22.62
C ASN A 124 -17.84 -15.50 24.10
N TRP A 125 -18.90 -15.13 24.83
CA TRP A 125 -18.73 -14.56 26.16
C TRP A 125 -18.94 -15.60 27.27
N ASN A 126 -17.86 -16.31 27.63
CA ASN A 126 -17.76 -17.13 28.85
C ASN A 126 -16.61 -16.69 29.78
N GLY A 127 -16.07 -15.48 29.61
CA GLY A 127 -14.98 -14.94 30.42
C GLY A 127 -13.59 -15.57 30.19
N LYS A 128 -13.49 -16.66 29.40
CA LYS A 128 -12.22 -17.36 29.09
C LYS A 128 -11.84 -17.34 27.60
N ASN A 129 -12.69 -16.81 26.72
CA ASN A 129 -12.58 -16.87 25.25
C ASN A 129 -12.09 -15.58 24.57
N LEU A 130 -11.23 -14.78 25.20
CA LEU A 130 -10.56 -13.71 24.44
C LEU A 130 -9.50 -14.34 23.53
N ASP A 131 -9.61 -14.07 22.22
CA ASP A 131 -8.60 -14.50 21.24
C ASP A 131 -7.21 -14.09 21.76
N PRO A 132 -6.27 -15.04 21.94
CA PRO A 132 -4.92 -14.77 22.45
C PRO A 132 -4.23 -13.60 21.72
N CYS A 133 -4.52 -13.44 20.42
CA CYS A 133 -4.00 -12.34 19.62
C CYS A 133 -4.60 -10.98 20.00
N SER A 134 -5.90 -10.94 20.31
CA SER A 134 -6.60 -9.72 20.77
C SER A 134 -6.11 -9.29 22.16
N VAL A 135 -5.97 -10.25 23.09
CA VAL A 135 -5.42 -9.99 24.43
C VAL A 135 -3.99 -9.46 24.35
N LYS A 136 -3.15 -10.10 23.53
CA LYS A 136 -1.75 -9.69 23.34
C LYS A 136 -1.65 -8.30 22.71
N ARG A 137 -2.46 -8.00 21.69
CA ARG A 137 -2.51 -6.68 21.05
C ARG A 137 -2.95 -5.60 22.02
N HIS A 138 -4.01 -5.85 22.79
CA HIS A 138 -4.51 -4.90 23.78
C HIS A 138 -3.49 -4.63 24.88
N ARG A 139 -2.84 -5.68 25.42
CA ARG A 139 -1.77 -5.55 26.41
C ARG A 139 -0.57 -4.76 25.89
N GLN A 140 -0.18 -4.97 24.63
CA GLN A 140 0.87 -4.18 23.98
C GLN A 140 0.49 -2.71 23.81
N GLN A 141 -0.77 -2.44 23.47
CA GLN A 141 -1.27 -1.07 23.36
C GLN A 141 -1.28 -0.36 24.73
N LEU A 142 -1.70 -1.04 25.79
CA LEU A 142 -1.63 -0.53 27.15
C LEU A 142 -0.18 -0.25 27.58
N GLY A 143 0.75 -1.17 27.29
CA GLY A 143 2.17 -0.96 27.58
C GLY A 143 2.77 0.25 26.84
N ARG A 144 2.40 0.45 25.56
CA ARG A 144 2.80 1.65 24.80
C ARG A 144 2.23 2.94 25.36
N ALA A 145 1.03 2.87 25.94
CA ALA A 145 0.38 3.99 26.60
C ALA A 145 0.84 4.17 28.07
N GLY A 146 1.84 3.40 28.53
CA GLY A 146 2.40 3.51 29.89
C GLY A 146 1.63 2.76 30.98
N PHE A 147 0.54 2.08 30.62
CA PHE A 147 -0.30 1.30 31.55
C PHE A 147 0.25 -0.12 31.75
N VAL A 148 1.52 -0.23 32.17
CA VAL A 148 2.21 -1.53 32.32
C VAL A 148 1.78 -2.25 33.61
N ASN A 149 1.54 -1.49 34.69
CA ASN A 149 1.16 -1.99 36.02
C ASN A 149 -0.01 -1.17 36.58
N ASN A 150 -1.05 -1.78 37.16
CA ASN A 150 -2.23 -1.09 37.74
C ASN A 150 -1.94 -0.15 38.94
N LEU A 151 -0.69 0.28 39.15
CA LEU A 151 -0.28 1.17 40.25
C LEU A 151 -0.94 2.56 40.13
N HIS A 152 -1.04 3.08 38.90
CA HIS A 152 -1.75 4.33 38.60
C HIS A 152 -3.25 4.28 38.93
N ALA A 153 -3.89 3.10 38.86
CA ALA A 153 -5.29 2.91 39.22
C ALA A 153 -5.50 2.68 40.73
N LYS A 154 -4.42 2.41 41.47
CA LYS A 154 -4.41 2.23 42.93
C LYS A 154 -3.92 3.48 43.68
N GLY A 155 -3.66 4.58 42.97
CA GLY A 155 -3.25 5.86 43.58
C GLY A 155 -1.83 5.88 44.14
N LEU A 156 -0.99 4.92 43.78
CA LEU A 156 0.43 4.88 44.15
C LEU A 156 1.25 5.31 42.93
N PHE A 157 1.83 6.51 43.01
CA PHE A 157 2.76 7.07 42.04
C PHE A 157 4.20 6.78 42.45
#